data_AF-A0A418CIC9-F1
#
_entry.id   AF-A0A418CIC9-F1
#
_cell.length_a   1.000
_cell.length_b   1.000
_cell.length_c   1.000
_cell.angle_alpha   90.00
_cell.angle_beta   90.00
_cell.angle_gamma   90.00
#
_symmetry.space_group_name_H-M   'P 1'
#
loop_
_entity.id
_entity.type
_entity.pdbx_description
1 polymer ?
#
loop_
_entity_poly.entity_id
_entity_poly.type
_entity_poly.pdbx_seq_one_letter_code
_entity_poly.pdbx_strand_id
1 'polypeptide(L)'
;MNVPEVVSTNYVALATERFARTAACGKCIQVRCTDVQCNGATATETLYVVDRCPECAKDDLDFSREVFLKLTGGIEPGRLKMTW
;
A
#
# COMPACT_ATOMS: atom_id res chain seq x y z
N MET A 1 7.83 5.45 -22.01
CA MET A 1 7.22 5.88 -20.74
C MET A 1 8.22 5.47 -19.65
N ASN A 2 8.87 6.41 -18.98
CA ASN A 2 9.91 6.08 -17.99
C ASN A 2 9.23 5.88 -16.63
N VAL A 3 8.88 4.63 -16.33
CA VAL A 3 8.36 4.26 -15.01
C VAL A 3 9.55 4.09 -14.06
N PRO A 4 9.58 4.76 -12.90
CA PRO A 4 10.66 4.57 -11.93
C PRO A 4 10.78 3.10 -11.52
N GLU A 5 12.01 2.58 -11.44
CA GLU A 5 12.27 1.18 -11.07
C GLU A 5 11.64 0.80 -9.72
N VAL A 6 11.61 1.76 -8.78
CA VAL A 6 10.99 1.62 -7.45
C VAL A 6 9.52 1.24 -7.49
N VAL A 7 8.80 1.50 -8.59
CA VAL A 7 7.40 1.07 -8.76
C VAL A 7 7.27 -0.45 -8.69
N SER A 8 8.30 -1.21 -9.06
CA SER A 8 8.28 -2.69 -8.97
C SER A 8 8.22 -3.24 -7.55
N THR A 9 8.57 -2.42 -6.54
CA THR A 9 8.62 -2.83 -5.12
C THR A 9 7.84 -1.92 -4.18
N ASN A 10 7.40 -0.74 -4.63
CA ASN A 10 6.65 0.25 -3.85
C ASN A 10 5.29 0.53 -4.49
N TYR A 11 4.51 -0.52 -4.76
CA TYR A 11 3.20 -0.37 -5.40
C TYR A 11 2.04 -0.75 -4.47
N VAL A 12 0.86 -0.28 -4.85
CA VAL A 12 -0.41 -0.60 -4.20
C VAL A 12 -1.53 -0.80 -5.21
N ALA A 13 -2.40 -1.76 -4.90
CA ALA A 13 -3.70 -1.94 -5.50
C ALA A 13 -4.77 -1.32 -4.60
N LEU A 14 -5.70 -0.57 -5.20
CA LEU A 14 -6.81 0.05 -4.48
C LEU A 14 -8.11 -0.72 -4.69
N ALA A 15 -8.98 -0.69 -3.68
CA ALA A 15 -10.36 -1.19 -3.81
C ALA A 15 -11.09 -0.54 -4.99
N THR A 16 -12.06 -1.25 -5.58
CA THR A 16 -12.77 -0.81 -6.81
C THR A 16 -13.29 0.63 -6.73
N GLU A 17 -13.85 1.05 -5.59
CA GLU A 17 -14.36 2.41 -5.38
C GLU A 17 -13.23 3.46 -5.39
N ARG A 18 -12.08 3.15 -4.79
CA ARG A 18 -10.93 4.06 -4.67
C ARG A 18 -10.09 4.09 -5.94
N PHE A 19 -10.03 2.99 -6.69
CA PHE A 19 -9.35 2.93 -7.99
C PHE A 19 -10.04 3.78 -9.07
N ALA A 20 -11.35 4.02 -8.90
CA ALA A 20 -12.14 4.96 -9.68
C ALA A 20 -11.99 4.78 -11.21
N ARG A 21 -12.23 3.55 -11.70
CA ARG A 21 -12.18 3.21 -13.14
C ARG A 21 -10.84 3.62 -13.82
N THR A 22 -9.71 3.47 -13.13
CA THR A 22 -8.34 3.87 -13.51
C THR A 22 -7.95 5.32 -13.24
N ALA A 23 -8.84 6.19 -12.75
CA ALA A 23 -8.48 7.59 -12.45
C ALA A 23 -7.44 7.71 -11.33
N ALA A 24 -7.25 6.66 -10.53
CA ALA A 24 -6.22 6.61 -9.50
C ALA A 24 -4.85 6.10 -10.00
N CYS A 25 -4.76 5.43 -11.16
CA CYS A 25 -3.48 4.94 -11.70
C CYS A 25 -2.47 6.08 -11.84
N GLY A 26 -1.23 5.83 -11.42
CA GLY A 26 -0.15 6.81 -11.46
C GLY A 26 -0.18 7.86 -10.35
N LYS A 27 -1.22 7.87 -9.49
CA LYS A 27 -1.19 8.61 -8.23
C LYS A 27 -0.32 7.89 -7.21
N CYS A 28 0.02 8.60 -6.14
CA CYS A 28 0.74 8.06 -5.00
C CYS A 28 -0.07 8.21 -3.72
N ILE A 29 0.11 7.29 -2.78
CA ILE A 29 -0.39 7.39 -1.41
C ILE A 29 0.77 7.24 -0.43
N GLN A 30 0.66 7.84 0.75
CA GLN A 30 1.68 7.75 1.79
C GLN A 30 1.11 6.92 2.93
N VAL A 31 1.76 5.80 3.26
CA VAL A 31 1.21 4.83 4.20
C VAL A 31 2.13 4.65 5.39
N ARG A 32 1.52 4.47 6.57
CA ARG A 32 2.20 4.08 7.81
C ARG A 32 1.37 3.05 8.57
N CYS A 33 2.05 2.11 9.25
CA CYS A 33 1.36 1.20 10.16
C CYS A 33 0.93 1.89 11.47
N THR A 34 -0.31 1.69 11.86
CA THR A 34 -0.90 2.16 13.12
C THR A 34 -1.49 1.02 13.97
N ASP A 35 -1.30 -0.22 13.54
CA ASP A 35 -1.68 -1.40 14.30
C ASP A 35 -0.82 -1.57 15.56
N VAL A 36 -1.40 -2.11 16.62
CA VAL A 36 -0.69 -2.44 17.87
C VAL A 36 0.44 -3.44 17.62
N GLN A 37 0.28 -4.32 16.63
CA GLN A 37 1.28 -5.34 16.30
C GLN A 37 2.57 -4.75 15.73
N CYS A 38 2.52 -3.54 15.15
CA CYS A 38 3.69 -2.89 14.56
C CYS A 38 4.71 -2.38 15.59
N ASN A 39 4.47 -2.58 16.90
CA ASN A 39 5.46 -2.47 17.98
C ASN A 39 6.38 -1.23 17.91
N GLY A 40 5.80 -0.06 17.62
CA GLY A 40 6.54 1.19 17.55
C GLY A 40 7.24 1.48 16.21
N ALA A 41 6.96 0.71 15.15
CA ALA A 41 7.41 1.03 13.80
C ALA A 41 6.99 2.46 13.40
N THR A 42 7.95 3.21 12.89
CA THR A 42 7.77 4.62 12.49
C THR A 42 7.92 4.86 11.00
N ALA A 43 8.25 3.81 10.24
CA ALA A 43 8.44 3.86 8.81
C ALA A 43 7.18 4.40 8.11
N THR A 44 7.41 5.17 7.06
CA THR A 44 6.37 5.75 6.22
C THR A 44 6.84 5.66 4.79
N GLU A 45 6.01 5.10 3.91
CA GLU A 45 6.40 4.80 2.54
C GLU A 45 5.43 5.47 1.56
N THR A 46 5.97 5.98 0.46
CA THR A 46 5.16 6.39 -0.69
C THR A 46 4.96 5.19 -1.61
N LEU A 47 3.70 4.91 -1.93
CA LEU A 47 3.26 3.81 -2.78
C LEU A 47 2.64 4.34 -4.07
N TYR A 48 2.97 3.70 -5.18
CA TYR A 48 2.41 4.01 -6.50
C TYR A 48 1.17 3.18 -6.76
N VAL A 49 0.06 3.83 -7.10
CA VAL A 49 -1.19 3.15 -7.46
C VAL A 49 -1.05 2.62 -8.88
N VAL A 50 -0.95 1.30 -9.02
CA VAL A 50 -0.76 0.64 -10.32
C VAL A 50 -1.83 -0.37 -10.67
N ASP A 51 -2.61 -0.81 -9.67
CA ASP A 51 -3.58 -1.87 -9.86
C ASP A 51 -4.87 -1.64 -9.05
N ARG A 52 -5.87 -2.48 -9.29
CA ARG A 52 -7.14 -2.55 -8.59
C ARG A 52 -7.23 -3.89 -7.89
N CYS A 53 -7.67 -3.88 -6.64
CA CYS A 53 -8.05 -5.07 -5.88
C CYS A 53 -9.58 -5.16 -5.80
N PRO A 54 -10.26 -5.99 -6.63
CA PRO A 54 -11.72 -6.06 -6.65
C PRO A 54 -12.36 -6.61 -5.38
N GLU A 55 -11.66 -7.49 -4.67
CA GLU A 55 -12.09 -8.16 -3.44
C GLU A 55 -11.81 -7.36 -2.17
N CYS A 56 -11.01 -6.29 -2.26
CA CYS A 56 -10.67 -5.43 -1.14
C CYS A 56 -11.88 -4.62 -0.67
N ALA A 57 -12.03 -4.48 0.65
CA ALA A 57 -12.99 -3.52 1.20
C ALA A 57 -12.57 -2.09 0.84
N LYS A 58 -13.51 -1.15 0.87
CA LYS A 58 -13.35 0.23 0.37
C LYS A 58 -12.02 0.91 0.77
N ASP A 59 -11.57 0.72 2.00
CA ASP A 59 -10.38 1.39 2.55
C ASP A 59 -9.21 0.44 2.81
N ASP A 60 -9.32 -0.80 2.34
CA ASP A 60 -8.21 -1.74 2.30
C ASP A 60 -7.21 -1.31 1.22
N LEU A 61 -5.94 -1.49 1.56
CA LEU A 61 -4.82 -1.37 0.64
C LEU A 61 -4.18 -2.74 0.47
N ASP A 62 -3.91 -3.13 -0.77
CA ASP A 62 -3.12 -4.32 -1.07
C ASP A 62 -1.81 -3.90 -1.71
N PHE A 63 -0.74 -3.88 -0.93
CA PHE A 63 0.57 -3.39 -1.36
C PHE A 63 1.64 -4.47 -1.29
N SER A 64 2.71 -4.25 -2.05
CA SER A 64 3.88 -5.14 -2.13
C SER A 64 4.37 -5.64 -0.77
N ARG A 65 4.82 -6.90 -0.71
CA ARG A 65 5.40 -7.54 0.48
C ARG A 65 6.55 -6.72 1.06
N GLU A 66 7.39 -6.15 0.21
CA GLU A 66 8.55 -5.35 0.58
C GLU A 66 8.14 -4.14 1.43
N VAL A 67 7.10 -3.41 1.00
CA VAL A 67 6.57 -2.27 1.77
C VAL A 67 5.89 -2.73 3.05
N PHE A 68 5.14 -3.84 3.02
CA PHE A 68 4.53 -4.39 4.24
C PHE A 68 5.60 -4.66 5.31
N LEU A 69 6.68 -5.33 4.94
CA LEU A 69 7.77 -5.64 5.87
C LEU A 69 8.44 -4.37 6.42
N LYS A 70 8.66 -3.35 5.56
CA LYS A 70 9.20 -2.05 6.00
C LYS A 70 8.29 -1.35 7.00
N LEU A 71 7.00 -1.23 6.69
CA LEU A 71 6.03 -0.49 7.51
C LEU A 71 5.77 -1.15 8.87
N THR A 72 5.94 -2.46 8.95
CA THR A 72 5.59 -3.25 10.14
C THR A 72 6.80 -3.63 10.98
N GLY A 73 8.02 -3.38 10.52
CA GLY A 73 9.24 -3.83 11.18
C GLY A 73 9.50 -5.34 11.02
N GLY A 74 9.05 -5.93 9.91
CA GLY A 74 9.34 -7.32 9.55
C GLY A 74 8.28 -8.35 9.93
N ILE A 75 7.04 -7.94 10.18
CA ILE A 75 5.93 -8.87 10.44
C ILE A 75 5.54 -9.56 9.12
N GLU A 76 5.30 -10.87 9.17
CA GLU A 76 4.81 -11.60 7.99
C GLU A 76 3.50 -10.97 7.45
N PRO A 77 3.36 -10.82 6.12
CA PRO A 77 2.20 -10.20 5.50
C PRO A 77 0.86 -10.80 5.95
N GLY A 78 -0.07 -9.90 6.25
CA GLY A 78 -1.41 -10.20 6.70
C GLY A 78 -2.27 -8.94 6.67
N ARG A 79 -3.34 -8.90 7.46
CA ARG A 79 -4.21 -7.72 7.58
C ARG A 79 -3.90 -6.98 8.87
N LEU A 80 -3.44 -5.74 8.75
CA LEU A 80 -3.09 -4.84 9.84
C LEU A 80 -3.67 -3.45 9.59
N LYS A 81 -3.88 -2.68 10.66
CA LYS A 81 -4.33 -1.29 10.55
C LYS A 81 -3.21 -0.38 10.04
N MET A 82 -3.57 0.39 9.01
CA MET A 82 -2.71 1.38 8.35
C MET A 82 -3.41 2.73 8.34
N THR A 83 -2.65 3.81 8.21
CA THR A 83 -3.16 5.15 7.88
C THR A 83 -2.56 5.59 6.56
N TRP A 84 -3.40 6.19 5.70
CA TRP A 84 -3.06 6.60 4.33
C TRP A 84 -3.90 7.80 3.87
#